data_AF-A0A968IH91-F1
#
_entry.id   AF-A0A968IH91-F1
#
_cell.length_a   1.000
_cell.length_b   1.000
_cell.length_c   1.000
_cell.angle_alpha   90.00
_cell.angle_beta   90.00
_cell.angle_gamma   90.00
#
_symmetry.space_group_name_H-M   'P 1'
#
loop_
_entity.id
_entity.type
_entity.pdbx_description
1 polymer ?
#
loop_
_entity_poly.entity_id
_entity_poly.type
_entity_poly.pdbx_seq_one_letter_code
_entity_poly.pdbx_strand_id
1 'polypeptide(L)'
;MPDKQEKTLTVNAYYATQQILEKAYGNYLGICRLSSFMAHEMKLSLNQVNFFVGIAKFDTVPKQSKEIITLKETIQQVLSSSNPTEIGEE
;
A
#
# COMPACT_ATOMS: atom_id res chain seq x y z
N MET A 1 -34.20 8.67 -12.62
CA MET A 1 -34.28 7.25 -12.22
C MET A 1 -33.50 7.12 -10.93
N PRO A 2 -34.10 6.68 -9.81
CA PRO A 2 -33.38 6.55 -8.55
C PRO A 2 -32.33 5.45 -8.68
N ASP A 3 -31.23 5.67 -7.98
CA ASP A 3 -29.99 4.91 -7.92
C ASP A 3 -30.25 3.40 -7.83
N LYS A 4 -29.91 2.66 -8.90
CA LYS A 4 -29.92 1.20 -8.89
C LYS A 4 -28.74 0.81 -8.02
N GLN A 5 -28.97 0.63 -6.71
CA GLN A 5 -27.93 0.19 -5.77
C GLN A 5 -27.35 -1.13 -6.28
N GLU A 6 -26.25 -1.04 -7.04
CA GLU A 6 -25.49 -2.20 -7.43
C GLU A 6 -24.98 -2.83 -6.15
N LYS A 7 -25.32 -4.10 -5.96
CA LYS A 7 -24.90 -4.85 -4.78
C LYS A 7 -23.38 -5.05 -4.88
N THR A 8 -22.65 -4.17 -4.20
CA THR A 8 -21.19 -4.12 -4.25
C THR A 8 -20.59 -4.56 -2.93
N LEU A 9 -19.37 -5.11 -2.99
CA LEU A 9 -18.56 -5.45 -1.83
C LEU A 9 -17.44 -4.42 -1.70
N THR A 10 -17.33 -3.81 -0.52
CA THR A 10 -16.18 -3.00 -0.12
C THR A 10 -15.53 -3.65 1.11
N VAL A 11 -14.23 -3.89 1.04
CA VAL A 11 -13.47 -4.52 2.12
C VAL A 11 -12.55 -3.50 2.77
N ASN A 12 -12.52 -3.46 4.10
CA ASN A 12 -11.63 -2.60 4.86
C ASN A 12 -10.75 -3.48 5.76
N ALA A 13 -9.46 -3.55 5.45
CA ALA A 13 -8.47 -4.29 6.23
C ALA A 13 -7.73 -3.34 7.16
N TYR A 14 -7.67 -3.67 8.45
CA TYR A 14 -7.00 -2.88 9.48
C TYR A 14 -5.82 -3.66 10.05
N TYR A 15 -4.62 -3.06 9.96
CA TYR A 15 -3.40 -3.58 10.57
C TYR A 15 -2.88 -2.60 11.61
N ALA A 16 -2.85 -3.01 12.89
CA ALA A 16 -2.27 -2.18 13.95
C ALA A 16 -0.77 -1.94 13.70
N THR A 17 -0.03 -2.99 13.35
CA THR A 17 1.37 -2.91 12.92
C THR A 17 1.55 -3.75 11.67
N GLN A 18 2.11 -3.19 10.61
CA GLN A 18 2.40 -3.91 9.38
C GLN A 18 3.88 -3.78 9.02
N GLN A 19 4.49 -4.93 8.75
CA GLN A 19 5.82 -5.05 8.18
C GLN A 19 5.75 -4.82 6.67
N ILE A 20 6.36 -3.74 6.18
CA ILE A 20 6.13 -3.20 4.84
C ILE A 20 6.86 -4.00 3.74
N LEU A 21 8.02 -4.59 4.06
CA LEU A 21 8.90 -5.16 3.05
C LEU A 21 8.66 -6.66 2.90
N GLU A 22 8.73 -7.41 4.00
CA GLU A 22 8.66 -8.86 3.96
C GLU A 22 7.21 -9.36 3.83
N LYS A 23 6.28 -8.70 4.52
CA LYS A 23 4.92 -9.24 4.73
C LYS A 23 3.81 -8.48 4.00
N ALA A 24 3.98 -7.19 3.72
CA ALA A 24 2.88 -6.39 3.20
C ALA A 24 2.38 -6.86 1.83
N TYR A 25 3.28 -7.25 0.92
CA TYR A 25 2.87 -7.70 -0.40
C TYR A 25 2.03 -8.98 -0.35
N GLY A 26 2.47 -9.98 0.42
CA GLY A 26 1.72 -11.22 0.61
C GLY A 26 0.36 -10.99 1.27
N ASN A 27 0.32 -10.16 2.30
CA ASN A 27 -0.92 -9.81 3.00
C ASN A 27 -1.90 -9.06 2.07
N TYR A 28 -1.40 -8.07 1.34
CA TYR A 28 -2.19 -7.31 0.36
C TYR A 28 -2.80 -8.24 -0.69
N LEU A 29 -1.97 -9.07 -1.33
CA LEU A 29 -2.42 -9.98 -2.37
C LEU A 29 -3.40 -11.03 -1.83
N GLY A 30 -3.17 -11.53 -0.62
CA GLY A 30 -4.07 -12.45 0.08
C GLY A 30 -5.46 -11.84 0.29
N ILE A 31 -5.52 -10.61 0.81
CA ILE A 31 -6.80 -9.90 1.02
C ILE A 31 -7.49 -9.57 -0.30
N CYS A 32 -6.76 -9.13 -1.33
CA CYS A 32 -7.35 -8.88 -2.64
C CYS A 32 -7.98 -10.13 -3.25
N ARG A 33 -7.27 -11.27 -3.19
CA ARG A 33 -7.78 -12.56 -3.67
C ARG A 33 -8.98 -13.04 -2.87
N LEU A 34 -8.91 -12.94 -1.54
CA LEU A 34 -10.03 -13.31 -0.66
C LEU A 34 -11.25 -12.43 -0.93
N SER A 35 -11.06 -11.12 -1.09
CA SER A 35 -12.13 -10.17 -1.38
C SER A 35 -12.80 -10.48 -2.72
N SER A 36 -12.01 -10.80 -3.75
CA SER A 36 -12.52 -11.23 -5.06
C SER A 36 -13.31 -12.53 -4.97
N PHE A 37 -12.82 -13.50 -4.19
CA PHE A 37 -13.51 -14.76 -3.98
C PHE A 37 -14.83 -14.55 -3.22
N MET A 38 -14.83 -13.77 -2.15
CA MET A 38 -16.03 -13.43 -1.38
C MET A 38 -17.07 -12.69 -2.23
N ALA A 39 -16.64 -11.72 -3.05
CA ALA A 39 -17.53 -11.02 -3.96
C ALA A 39 -18.23 -11.99 -4.94
N HIS A 40 -17.47 -12.92 -5.51
CA HIS A 40 -18.00 -13.96 -6.39
C HIS A 40 -19.05 -14.85 -5.69
N GLU A 41 -18.71 -15.41 -4.53
CA GLU A 41 -19.61 -16.30 -3.77
C GLU A 41 -20.88 -15.58 -3.29
N MET A 42 -20.77 -14.31 -2.96
CA MET A 42 -21.90 -13.48 -2.51
C MET A 42 -22.73 -12.90 -3.67
N LYS A 43 -22.33 -13.14 -4.93
CA LYS A 43 -22.93 -12.54 -6.13
C LYS A 43 -22.95 -11.01 -6.05
N LEU A 44 -21.87 -10.42 -5.56
CA LEU A 44 -21.62 -8.98 -5.45
C LEU A 44 -20.50 -8.57 -6.41
N SER A 45 -20.49 -7.31 -6.83
CA SER A 45 -19.36 -6.72 -7.54
C SER A 45 -18.33 -6.18 -6.55
N LEU A 46 -17.07 -6.62 -6.61
CA LEU A 46 -16.01 -6.04 -5.77
C LEU A 46 -15.73 -4.61 -6.23
N ASN A 47 -16.02 -3.63 -5.37
CA ASN A 47 -15.83 -2.21 -5.68
C ASN A 47 -14.45 -1.71 -5.22
N GLN A 48 -14.09 -1.99 -3.97
CA GLN A 48 -12.88 -1.45 -3.37
C GLN A 48 -12.34 -2.35 -2.25
N VAL A 49 -11.02 -2.34 -2.10
CA VAL A 49 -10.31 -2.93 -0.96
C VAL A 49 -9.43 -1.84 -0.36
N ASN A 50 -9.77 -1.40 0.86
CA ASN A 50 -9.04 -0.39 1.61
C ASN A 50 -8.12 -1.05 2.63
N PHE A 51 -6.91 -0.51 2.76
CA PHE A 51 -5.91 -0.97 3.71
C PHE A 51 -5.53 0.18 4.64
N PHE A 52 -5.80 0.00 5.92
CA PHE A 52 -5.46 0.96 6.97
C PHE A 52 -4.33 0.38 7.82
N VAL A 53 -3.21 1.07 7.88
CA VAL A 53 -2.03 0.66 8.64
C VAL A 53 -1.76 1.71 9.73
N GLY A 54 -1.85 1.29 10.99
CA GLY A 54 -1.61 2.16 12.14
C GLY A 54 -0.12 2.50 12.29
N ILE A 55 0.73 1.48 12.34
CA ILE A 55 2.18 1.63 12.39
C ILE A 55 2.80 0.86 11.23
N ALA A 56 3.39 1.60 10.30
CA ALA A 56 4.14 1.05 9.18
C ALA A 56 5.59 0.80 9.66
N LYS A 57 5.94 -0.46 9.90
CA LYS A 57 7.28 -0.86 10.36
C LYS A 57 8.12 -1.30 9.19
N PHE A 58 9.35 -0.79 9.16
CA PHE A 58 10.37 -1.32 8.28
C PHE A 58 10.89 -2.62 8.87
N ASP A 59 10.87 -3.68 8.06
CA ASP A 59 11.40 -4.97 8.47
C ASP A 59 12.90 -4.87 8.79
N THR A 60 13.37 -5.79 9.62
CA THR A 60 14.81 -5.96 9.81
C THR A 60 15.40 -6.44 8.48
N VAL A 61 15.89 -5.51 7.67
CA VAL A 61 16.56 -5.83 6.41
C VAL A 61 17.73 -6.75 6.74
N PRO A 62 17.78 -7.99 6.21
CA PRO A 62 19.02 -8.74 6.25
C PRO A 62 20.07 -7.84 5.58
N LYS A 63 21.18 -7.56 6.26
CA LYS A 63 22.20 -6.54 5.94
C LYS A 63 22.80 -6.59 4.52
N GLN A 64 22.27 -7.40 3.60
CA GLN A 64 22.90 -7.86 2.36
C GLN A 64 21.96 -7.86 1.14
N SER A 65 20.70 -7.40 1.20
CA SER A 65 19.91 -7.25 -0.04
C SER A 65 20.42 -6.06 -0.86
N LYS A 66 21.16 -6.37 -1.92
CA LYS A 66 21.77 -5.39 -2.84
C LYS A 66 20.72 -4.43 -3.38
N GLU A 67 19.51 -4.92 -3.63
CA GLU A 67 18.37 -4.17 -4.16
C GLU A 67 17.93 -3.05 -3.21
N ILE A 68 17.89 -3.31 -1.90
CA ILE A 68 17.46 -2.32 -0.91
C ILE A 68 18.53 -1.26 -0.69
N ILE A 69 19.80 -1.67 -0.71
CA ILE A 69 20.92 -0.73 -0.63
C ILE A 69 20.90 0.20 -1.84
N THR A 70 20.77 -0.35 -3.06
CA THR A 70 20.66 0.45 -4.28
C THR A 70 19.44 1.37 -4.26
N LEU A 71 18.29 0.88 -3.79
CA LEU A 71 17.09 1.71 -3.67
C LEU A 71 17.30 2.86 -2.69
N LYS A 72 17.90 2.59 -1.51
CA LYS A 72 18.22 3.60 -0.51
C LYS A 72 19.17 4.66 -1.06
N GLU A 73 20.25 4.24 -1.72
CA GLU A 73 21.24 5.14 -2.33
C GLU A 73 20.60 6.03 -3.40
N THR A 74 19.77 5.44 -4.26
CA THR A 74 19.05 6.18 -5.32
C THR A 74 18.10 7.22 -4.72
N ILE A 75 17.31 6.84 -3.71
CA ILE A 75 16.40 7.76 -3.03
C ILE A 75 17.18 8.90 -2.38
N GLN A 76 18.29 8.60 -1.69
CA GLN A 76 19.14 9.61 -1.06
C GLN A 76 19.76 10.57 -2.08
N GLN A 77 20.20 10.07 -3.24
CA GLN A 77 20.73 10.89 -4.32
C GLN A 77 19.65 11.83 -4.88
N VAL A 78 18.44 11.33 -5.13
CA VAL A 78 17.31 12.14 -5.63
C VAL A 78 16.90 13.21 -4.62
N LEU A 79 16.83 12.86 -3.33
CA LEU A 79 16.50 13.82 -2.28
C LEU A 79 17.57 14.90 -2.11
N SER A 80 18.86 14.55 -2.29
CA SER A 80 19.97 15.51 -2.16
C SER A 80 20.09 16.43 -3.38
N SER A 81 19.63 16.00 -4.56
CA SER A 81 19.60 16.82 -5.77
C SER A 81 18.36 17.71 -5.88
N SER A 82 17.38 17.55 -4.99
CA SER A 82 16.17 18.35 -4.91
C SER A 82 16.19 19.28 -3.68
N ASN A 83 17.20 20.15 -3.59
CA ASN A 83 17.07 21.35 -2.76
C ASN A 83 16.05 22.31 -3.41
N PRO A 84 15.11 22.88 -2.64
CA PRO A 84 14.15 23.85 -3.17
C PRO A 84 14.88 25.11 -3.60
N THR A 85 14.63 25.55 -4.84
CA THR A 85 14.97 26.90 -5.29
C THR A 85 14.37 27.90 -4.31
N GLU A 86 15.21 28.74 -3.72
CA GLU A 86 14.81 29.87 -2.89
C GLU A 86 13.75 30.68 -3.62
N ILE A 87 12.56 30.77 -3.03
CA ILE A 87 11.54 31.73 -3.44
C ILE A 87 12.05 33.07 -2.92
N GLY A 88 12.70 33.83 -3.79
CA GLY A 88 13.06 35.21 -3.51
C GLY A 88 11.79 36.01 -3.20
N GLU A 89 11.75 36.59 -2.01
CA GLU A 89 10.86 37.68 -1.66
C GLU A 89 11.30 38.93 -2.45
N GLU A 90 10.42 39.48 -3.28
CA GLU A 90 10.35 40.90 -3.63
C GLU A 90 8.89 41.30 -3.91
#